data_AF-A0AAV2H5N9-F1
#
_entry.id   AF-A0AAV2H5N9-F1
#
_cell.length_a   1.000
_cell.length_b   1.000
_cell.length_c   1.000
_cell.angle_alpha   90.00
_cell.angle_beta   90.00
_cell.angle_gamma   90.00
#
_symmetry.space_group_name_H-M   'P 1'
#
loop_
_entity.id
_entity.type
_entity.pdbx_description
1 polymer ?
#
loop_
_entity_poly.entity_id
_entity_poly.type
_entity_poly.pdbx_seq_one_letter_code
_entity_poly.pdbx_strand_id
1 'polypeptide(L)'
;MWSSICYNPLFSGSDLPFQTMDVMYITSAWPHACFNKITSFITAFITFERCICIAVPLKVKVIITPSRTKVIVLAIFVLLFALFSPLFYVNRLTWTFSPQRNATILAIRYSEEREAVETATFFIYSVAMSAFVIAFVFVCTLVLIVKLNSKVKWRLTSVANTAKQSQTVSVKDRKVVKMVALISTIFVICYIPTTLIFFMMAYEPQYSYGGRYENIYIVVWSVANVLETVNSSINFVVYYNMSSKFRLRFLEIFFRKDVG
;
A
#
# COMPACT_ATOMS: atom_id res chain seq x y z
N MET A 1 -10.21 -10.93 -7.73
CA MET A 1 -11.35 -11.51 -8.48
C MET A 1 -10.93 -11.96 -9.86
N TRP A 2 -10.47 -11.08 -10.76
CA TRP A 2 -10.00 -11.46 -12.10
C TRP A 2 -8.88 -12.52 -12.09
N SER A 3 -7.83 -12.34 -11.29
CA SER A 3 -6.75 -13.33 -11.16
C SER A 3 -7.28 -14.70 -10.72
N SER A 4 -8.23 -14.74 -9.79
CA SER A 4 -8.86 -15.98 -9.31
C SER A 4 -9.63 -16.72 -10.41
N ILE A 5 -10.26 -15.99 -11.34
CA ILE A 5 -10.91 -16.56 -12.52
C ILE A 5 -9.87 -17.16 -13.46
N CYS A 6 -8.77 -16.45 -13.69
CA CYS A 6 -7.67 -16.92 -14.55
C CYS A 6 -6.94 -18.17 -14.02
N TYR A 7 -6.91 -18.36 -12.70
CA TYR A 7 -6.38 -19.58 -12.07
C TYR A 7 -7.34 -20.77 -12.09
N ASN A 8 -8.61 -20.60 -12.46
CA ASN A 8 -9.56 -21.71 -12.54
C ASN A 8 -9.20 -22.62 -13.73
N PRO A 9 -8.92 -23.92 -13.52
CA PRO A 9 -8.57 -24.86 -14.60
C PRO A 9 -9.61 -24.95 -15.72
N LEU A 10 -10.89 -24.80 -15.39
CA LEU A 10 -11.98 -24.82 -16.39
C LEU A 10 -11.95 -23.57 -17.28
N PHE A 11 -11.54 -22.43 -16.73
CA PHE A 11 -11.42 -21.19 -17.47
C PHE A 11 -10.11 -21.14 -18.27
N SER A 12 -8.98 -21.51 -17.67
CA SER A 12 -7.68 -21.53 -18.35
C SER A 12 -7.60 -22.61 -19.44
N GLY A 13 -8.28 -23.74 -19.25
CA GLY A 13 -8.38 -24.83 -20.22
C GLY A 13 -9.44 -24.62 -21.31
N SER A 14 -10.24 -23.56 -21.26
CA SER A 14 -11.23 -23.26 -22.29
C SER A 14 -10.59 -22.69 -23.57
N ASP A 15 -11.29 -22.84 -24.70
CA ASP A 15 -10.87 -22.37 -26.03
C ASP A 15 -11.02 -20.84 -26.19
N LEU A 16 -10.39 -20.09 -25.29
CA LEU A 16 -10.36 -18.63 -25.33
C LEU A 16 -9.41 -18.15 -26.44
N PRO A 17 -9.72 -17.01 -27.08
CA PRO A 17 -8.86 -16.41 -28.11
C PRO A 17 -7.59 -15.76 -27.52
N PHE A 18 -7.22 -16.09 -26.28
CA PHE A 18 -6.07 -15.54 -25.59
C PHE A 18 -5.48 -16.54 -24.61
N GLN A 19 -4.18 -16.39 -24.33
CA GLN A 19 -3.49 -17.13 -23.30
C GLN A 19 -3.83 -16.54 -21.94
N THR A 20 -4.53 -17.31 -21.09
CA THR A 20 -5.13 -16.82 -19.85
C THR A 20 -4.12 -16.26 -18.85
N MET A 21 -2.99 -16.95 -18.65
CA MET A 21 -1.96 -16.51 -17.68
C MET A 21 -1.24 -15.24 -18.13
N ASP A 22 -0.93 -15.16 -19.41
CA ASP A 22 -0.33 -14.00 -20.07
C ASP A 22 -1.19 -12.74 -19.92
N VAL A 23 -2.47 -12.86 -20.27
CA VAL A 23 -3.43 -11.75 -20.13
C VAL A 23 -3.59 -11.38 -18.65
N MET A 24 -3.73 -12.36 -17.76
CA MET A 24 -3.82 -12.10 -16.31
C MET A 24 -2.60 -11.33 -15.79
N TYR A 25 -1.40 -11.70 -16.22
CA TYR A 25 -0.17 -11.09 -15.74
C TYR A 25 -0.13 -9.58 -16.05
N ILE A 26 -0.48 -9.20 -17.28
CA ILE A 26 -0.50 -7.80 -17.72
C ILE A 26 -1.69 -7.02 -17.18
N THR A 27 -2.89 -7.62 -17.18
CA THR A 27 -4.13 -6.91 -16.82
C THR A 27 -4.44 -6.92 -15.33
N SER A 28 -3.80 -7.82 -14.57
CA SER A 28 -4.06 -8.00 -13.14
C SER A 28 -2.81 -7.79 -12.30
N ALA A 29 -1.75 -8.59 -12.50
CA ALA A 29 -0.64 -8.65 -11.56
C ALA A 29 0.14 -7.32 -11.50
N TRP A 30 0.45 -6.74 -12.65
CA TRP A 30 1.17 -5.47 -12.75
C TRP A 30 0.39 -4.25 -12.29
N PRO A 31 -0.86 -4.03 -12.73
CA PRO A 31 -1.70 -2.98 -12.16
C PRO A 31 -1.83 -3.12 -10.63
N HIS A 32 -2.04 -4.34 -10.12
CA HIS A 32 -2.09 -4.59 -8.68
C HIS A 32 -0.79 -4.16 -7.97
N ALA A 33 0.36 -4.58 -8.49
CA ALA A 33 1.66 -4.16 -7.97
C ALA A 33 1.84 -2.63 -8.01
N CYS A 34 1.39 -1.97 -9.07
CA CYS A 34 1.37 -0.50 -9.22
C CYS A 34 0.54 0.17 -8.11
N PHE A 35 -0.73 -0.20 -7.98
CA PHE A 35 -1.64 0.38 -7.00
C PHE A 35 -1.23 0.11 -5.55
N ASN A 36 -0.67 -1.06 -5.26
CA ASN A 36 -0.14 -1.35 -3.93
C ASN A 36 1.00 -0.40 -3.55
N LYS A 37 1.91 -0.12 -4.47
CA LYS A 37 3.01 0.83 -4.19
C LYS A 37 2.50 2.25 -4.07
N ILE A 38 1.56 2.68 -4.91
CA ILE A 38 0.91 3.98 -4.77
C ILE A 38 0.31 4.11 -3.37
N THR A 39 -0.45 3.11 -2.94
CA THR A 39 -1.05 3.06 -1.60
C THR A 39 0.02 3.10 -0.50
N SER A 40 1.14 2.44 -0.69
CA SER A 40 2.27 2.45 0.25
C SER A 40 2.88 3.84 0.41
N PHE A 41 3.17 4.53 -0.70
CA PHE A 41 3.72 5.88 -0.68
C PHE A 41 2.73 6.91 -0.13
N ILE A 42 1.44 6.78 -0.44
CA ILE A 42 0.39 7.62 0.16
C ILE A 42 0.35 7.39 1.68
N THR A 43 0.43 6.14 2.13
CA THR A 43 0.43 5.83 3.57
C THR A 43 1.66 6.37 4.28
N ALA A 44 2.83 6.28 3.64
CA ALA A 44 4.07 6.90 4.11
C ALA A 44 3.91 8.42 4.25
N PHE A 45 3.35 9.07 3.22
CA PHE A 45 3.08 10.51 3.26
C PHE A 45 2.10 10.90 4.38
N ILE A 46 1.00 10.16 4.55
CA ILE A 46 0.04 10.39 5.64
C ILE A 46 0.72 10.24 7.00
N THR A 47 1.55 9.22 7.17
CA THR A 47 2.29 8.99 8.43
C THR A 47 3.24 10.14 8.70
N PHE A 48 3.97 10.60 7.68
CA PHE A 48 4.87 11.74 7.77
C PHE A 48 4.14 13.05 8.11
N GLU A 49 3.01 13.34 7.45
CA GLU A 49 2.15 14.48 7.76
C GLU A 49 1.78 14.48 9.25
N ARG A 50 1.36 13.34 9.79
CA ARG A 50 1.00 13.20 11.20
C ARG A 50 2.21 13.40 12.12
N CYS A 51 3.38 12.91 11.74
CA CYS A 51 4.62 13.12 12.47
C CYS A 51 4.97 14.60 12.57
N ILE A 52 4.88 15.34 11.46
CA ILE A 52 5.11 16.80 11.47
C ILE A 52 4.04 17.51 12.29
N CYS A 53 2.77 17.14 12.17
CA CYS A 53 1.68 17.76 12.93
C CYS A 53 1.95 17.72 14.44
N ILE A 54 2.49 16.60 14.93
CA ILE A 54 2.73 16.38 16.36
C ILE A 54 4.10 16.90 16.78
N ALA A 55 5.14 16.76 15.95
CA ALA A 55 6.47 17.28 16.24
C ALA A 55 6.50 18.82 16.22
N VAL A 56 5.91 19.45 15.19
CA VAL A 56 5.99 20.89 14.92
C VAL A 56 4.61 21.49 14.60
N PRO A 57 3.69 21.54 15.60
CA PRO A 57 2.30 21.96 15.39
C PRO A 57 2.14 23.39 14.87
N LEU A 58 3.10 24.29 15.15
CA LEU A 58 3.04 25.69 14.73
C LEU A 58 3.38 25.89 13.24
N LYS A 59 4.24 25.03 12.66
CA LYS A 59 4.60 25.14 11.23
C LYS A 59 3.75 24.27 10.32
N VAL A 60 3.06 23.26 10.85
CA VAL A 60 2.35 22.29 10.00
C VAL A 60 1.22 22.90 9.20
N LYS A 61 0.48 23.88 9.76
CA LYS A 61 -0.61 24.58 9.05
C LYS A 61 -0.11 25.42 7.86
N VAL A 62 1.18 25.79 7.87
CA VAL A 62 1.84 26.52 6.77
C VAL A 62 2.43 25.54 5.75
N ILE A 63 2.96 24.41 6.23
CA ILE A 63 3.63 23.41 5.39
C ILE A 63 2.63 22.55 4.62
N ILE A 64 1.59 22.05 5.29
CA ILE A 64 0.63 21.07 4.79
C ILE A 64 -0.71 21.75 4.59
N THR A 65 -1.00 22.09 3.33
CA THR A 65 -2.27 22.66 2.89
C THR A 65 -2.99 21.69 1.95
N PRO A 66 -4.34 21.70 1.88
CA PRO A 66 -5.09 20.78 1.03
C PRO A 66 -4.66 20.80 -0.44
N SER A 67 -4.31 21.98 -0.97
CA SER A 67 -3.83 22.13 -2.35
C SER A 67 -2.48 21.45 -2.55
N ARG A 68 -1.53 21.61 -1.61
CA ARG A 68 -0.22 20.93 -1.68
C ARG A 68 -0.36 19.42 -1.54
N THR A 69 -1.22 18.94 -0.63
CA THR A 69 -1.51 17.52 -0.47
C THR A 69 -2.05 16.91 -1.77
N LYS A 70 -2.99 17.59 -2.46
CA LYS A 70 -3.48 17.14 -3.77
C LYS A 70 -2.37 17.02 -4.80
N VAL A 71 -1.50 18.04 -4.90
CA VAL A 71 -0.36 18.03 -5.82
C VAL A 71 0.60 16.88 -5.51
N ILE A 72 0.93 16.64 -4.23
CA ILE A 72 1.81 15.55 -3.82
C ILE A 72 1.19 14.19 -4.17
N VAL A 73 -0.08 13.98 -3.88
CA VAL A 73 -0.77 12.71 -4.20
C VAL A 73 -0.79 12.50 -5.72
N LEU A 74 -1.14 13.51 -6.50
CA LEU A 74 -1.10 13.42 -7.97
C LEU A 74 0.31 13.13 -8.49
N ALA A 75 1.34 13.76 -7.90
CA ALA A 75 2.73 13.47 -8.25
C ALA A 75 3.11 12.02 -7.94
N ILE A 76 2.68 11.46 -6.80
CA ILE A 76 2.90 10.04 -6.46
C ILE A 76 2.29 9.14 -7.54
N PHE A 77 1.05 9.41 -7.96
CA PHE A 77 0.40 8.65 -9.03
C PHE A 77 1.19 8.74 -10.34
N VAL A 78 1.47 9.95 -10.82
CA VAL A 78 2.16 10.18 -12.10
C VAL A 78 3.55 9.54 -12.10
N LEU A 79 4.33 9.74 -11.04
CA LEU A 79 5.69 9.20 -10.95
C LEU A 79 5.68 7.67 -10.93
N LEU A 80 4.80 7.03 -10.15
CA LEU A 80 4.76 5.57 -10.05
C LEU A 80 4.21 4.93 -11.33
N PHE A 81 3.23 5.54 -12.00
CA PHE A 81 2.80 5.08 -13.32
C PHE A 81 3.90 5.21 -14.37
N ALA A 82 4.63 6.34 -14.37
CA ALA A 82 5.75 6.56 -15.28
C ALA A 82 6.84 5.49 -15.06
N LEU A 83 7.18 5.19 -13.81
CA LEU A 83 8.15 4.15 -13.46
C LEU A 83 7.69 2.73 -13.80
N PHE A 84 6.37 2.47 -13.84
CA PHE A 84 5.82 1.18 -14.23
C PHE A 84 5.69 1.02 -15.75
N SER A 85 5.64 2.12 -16.50
CA SER A 85 5.43 2.12 -17.95
C SER A 85 6.41 1.26 -18.76
N PRO A 86 7.72 1.13 -18.41
CA PRO A 86 8.64 0.29 -19.16
C PRO A 86 8.26 -1.19 -19.13
N LEU A 87 7.62 -1.68 -18.06
CA LEU A 87 7.18 -3.08 -17.97
C LEU A 87 6.09 -3.40 -19.00
N PHE A 88 5.15 -2.48 -19.21
CA PHE A 88 4.12 -2.62 -20.25
C PHE A 88 4.70 -2.53 -21.67
N TYR A 89 5.81 -1.83 -21.84
CA TYR A 89 6.50 -1.74 -23.12
C TYR A 89 7.23 -3.05 -23.48
N VAL A 90 8.03 -3.59 -22.55
CA VAL A 90 8.82 -4.80 -22.82
C VAL A 90 8.00 -6.09 -22.84
N ASN A 91 6.79 -6.05 -22.29
CA ASN A 91 5.84 -7.15 -22.31
C ASN A 91 4.49 -6.70 -22.87
N ARG A 92 4.38 -6.77 -24.19
CA ARG A 92 3.18 -6.32 -24.91
C ARG A 92 2.28 -7.50 -25.23
N LEU A 93 0.97 -7.31 -25.06
CA LEU A 93 -0.02 -8.24 -25.60
C LEU A 93 -0.09 -8.06 -27.12
N THR A 94 0.10 -9.15 -27.85
CA THR A 94 -0.03 -9.17 -29.31
C THR A 94 -0.64 -10.48 -29.76
N TRP A 95 -1.31 -10.43 -30.91
CA TRP A 95 -1.81 -11.63 -31.58
C TRP A 95 -0.62 -12.43 -32.12
N THR A 96 -0.47 -13.67 -31.65
CA THR A 96 0.56 -14.61 -32.09
C THR A 96 -0.07 -15.92 -32.52
N PHE A 97 0.53 -16.58 -33.52
CA PHE A 97 0.08 -17.90 -33.93
C PHE A 97 0.60 -18.95 -32.95
N SER A 98 -0.29 -19.73 -32.34
CA SER A 98 0.07 -20.85 -31.46
C SER A 98 0.02 -22.17 -32.23
N PRO A 99 1.17 -22.85 -32.43
CA PRO A 99 1.21 -24.17 -33.06
C PRO A 99 0.42 -25.23 -32.30
N GLN A 100 0.31 -25.10 -30.97
CA GLN A 100 -0.39 -26.06 -30.11
C GLN A 100 -1.91 -26.01 -30.29
N ARG A 101 -2.46 -24.80 -30.53
CA ARG A 101 -3.89 -24.58 -30.75
C ARG A 101 -4.27 -24.43 -32.22
N ASN A 102 -3.27 -24.43 -33.12
CA ASN A 102 -3.42 -24.13 -34.55
C ASN A 102 -4.26 -22.87 -34.82
N ALA A 103 -4.09 -21.84 -33.97
CA ALA A 103 -4.92 -20.65 -33.96
C ALA A 103 -4.11 -19.41 -33.57
N THR A 104 -4.55 -18.25 -34.05
CA THR A 104 -4.02 -16.96 -33.62
C THR A 104 -4.66 -16.56 -32.30
N ILE A 105 -3.85 -16.45 -31.24
CA ILE A 105 -4.29 -16.11 -29.88
C ILE A 105 -3.56 -14.86 -29.39
N LEU A 106 -4.19 -14.12 -28.48
CA LEU A 106 -3.55 -13.00 -27.80
C LEU A 106 -2.62 -13.53 -26.69
N ALA A 107 -1.33 -13.27 -26.80
CA ALA A 107 -0.30 -13.70 -25.84
C ALA A 107 0.76 -12.61 -25.63
N ILE A 108 1.63 -12.79 -24.63
CA ILE A 108 2.73 -11.85 -24.40
C ILE A 108 3.81 -12.05 -25.46
N ARG A 109 4.27 -10.93 -26.04
CA ARG A 109 5.53 -10.88 -26.78
C ARG A 109 6.54 -10.06 -26.02
N TYR A 110 7.68 -10.68 -25.78
CA TYR A 110 8.81 -10.11 -25.08
C TYR A 110 9.68 -9.25 -26.03
N SER A 111 10.15 -8.11 -25.52
CA SER A 111 11.20 -7.30 -26.16
C SER A 111 12.59 -7.86 -25.86
N GLU A 112 13.58 -7.53 -26.67
CA GLU A 112 14.98 -7.93 -26.46
C GLU A 112 15.54 -7.33 -25.15
N GLU A 113 15.10 -6.14 -24.78
CA GLU A 113 15.53 -5.43 -23.57
C GLU A 113 14.83 -5.91 -22.28
N ARG A 114 13.97 -6.94 -22.37
CA ARG A 114 13.11 -7.39 -21.26
C ARG A 114 13.92 -7.71 -20.00
N GLU A 115 14.97 -8.50 -20.13
CA GLU A 115 15.71 -9.00 -18.95
C GLU A 115 16.30 -7.84 -18.13
N ALA A 116 16.92 -6.88 -18.82
CA ALA A 116 17.48 -5.69 -18.18
C ALA A 116 16.39 -4.82 -17.52
N VAL A 117 15.27 -4.60 -18.23
CA VAL A 117 14.17 -3.76 -17.73
C VAL A 117 13.43 -4.42 -16.57
N GLU A 118 13.11 -5.71 -16.65
CA GLU A 118 12.44 -6.45 -15.57
C GLU A 118 13.33 -6.54 -14.34
N THR A 119 14.62 -6.84 -14.51
CA THR A 119 15.58 -6.90 -13.41
C THR A 119 15.74 -5.54 -12.74
N ALA A 120 15.98 -4.48 -13.51
CA ALA A 120 16.11 -3.14 -12.97
C ALA A 120 14.83 -2.70 -12.25
N THR A 121 13.67 -2.93 -12.87
CA THR A 121 12.38 -2.59 -12.25
C THR A 121 12.16 -3.38 -10.97
N PHE A 122 12.46 -4.68 -10.95
CA PHE A 122 12.33 -5.51 -9.77
C PHE A 122 13.19 -4.98 -8.61
N PHE A 123 14.48 -4.71 -8.83
CA PHE A 123 15.35 -4.22 -7.75
C PHE A 123 14.97 -2.82 -7.28
N ILE A 124 14.66 -1.90 -8.19
CA ILE A 124 14.30 -0.51 -7.84
C ILE A 124 12.94 -0.49 -7.14
N TYR A 125 11.93 -1.07 -7.78
CA TYR A 125 10.54 -0.95 -7.36
C TYR A 125 10.15 -1.93 -6.27
N SER A 126 10.50 -3.20 -6.44
CA SER A 126 10.06 -4.27 -5.53
C SER A 126 10.94 -4.35 -4.30
N VAL A 127 12.27 -4.25 -4.45
CA VAL A 127 13.19 -4.35 -3.31
C VAL A 127 13.44 -2.98 -2.66
N ALA A 128 14.10 -2.05 -3.37
CA ALA A 128 14.58 -0.80 -2.79
C ALA A 128 13.44 0.10 -2.28
N MET A 129 12.40 0.33 -3.09
CA MET A 129 11.26 1.15 -2.65
C MET A 129 10.46 0.51 -1.51
N SER A 130 10.28 -0.81 -1.48
CA SER A 130 9.58 -1.47 -0.37
C SER A 130 10.35 -1.33 0.94
N ALA A 131 11.66 -1.59 0.89
CA ALA A 131 12.54 -1.43 2.03
C ALA A 131 12.52 0.03 2.55
N PHE A 132 12.61 0.99 1.63
CA PHE A 132 12.52 2.41 1.96
C PHE A 132 11.20 2.77 2.63
N VAL A 133 10.06 2.38 2.06
CA VAL A 133 8.75 2.74 2.61
C VAL A 133 8.53 2.12 3.99
N ILE A 134 8.86 0.84 4.19
CA ILE A 134 8.73 0.20 5.51
C ILE A 134 9.63 0.88 6.53
N ALA A 135 10.91 1.09 6.21
CA ALA A 135 11.84 1.75 7.11
C ALA A 135 11.37 3.17 7.46
N PHE A 136 10.93 3.93 6.46
CA PHE A 136 10.45 5.29 6.64
C PHE A 136 9.20 5.36 7.51
N VAL A 137 8.19 4.50 7.25
CA VAL A 137 6.96 4.45 8.06
C VAL A 137 7.28 4.03 9.49
N PHE A 138 8.15 3.04 9.67
CA PHE A 138 8.58 2.57 10.98
C PHE A 138 9.25 3.70 11.78
N VAL A 139 10.24 4.38 11.19
CA VAL A 139 10.95 5.51 11.83
C VAL A 139 9.98 6.64 12.15
N CYS A 140 9.11 7.04 11.21
CA CYS A 140 8.10 8.06 11.44
C CYS A 140 7.19 7.69 12.62
N THR A 141 6.73 6.44 12.67
CA THR A 141 5.87 5.93 13.76
C THR A 141 6.57 5.97 15.10
N LEU A 142 7.86 5.59 15.16
CA LEU A 142 8.65 5.69 16.38
C LEU A 142 8.80 7.14 16.84
N VAL A 143 9.16 8.06 15.93
CA VAL A 143 9.27 9.49 16.23
C VAL A 143 7.95 10.05 16.75
N LEU A 144 6.83 9.66 16.13
CA LEU A 144 5.48 10.04 16.54
C LEU A 144 5.19 9.64 17.99
N ILE A 145 5.42 8.37 18.32
CA ILE A 145 5.17 7.80 19.65
C ILE A 145 6.06 8.50 20.69
N VAL A 146 7.36 8.64 20.41
CA VAL A 146 8.32 9.27 21.33
C VAL A 146 7.96 10.72 21.58
N LYS A 147 7.79 11.54 20.54
CA LYS A 147 7.51 12.98 20.69
C LYS A 147 6.19 13.23 21.39
N LEU A 148 5.17 12.40 21.15
CA LEU A 148 3.92 12.52 21.89
C LEU A 148 4.10 12.19 23.37
N ASN A 149 4.75 11.05 23.68
CA ASN A 149 4.96 10.65 25.08
C ASN A 149 5.74 11.73 25.85
N SER A 150 6.74 12.35 25.22
CA SER A 150 7.43 13.51 25.80
C SER A 150 6.50 14.70 26.03
N LYS A 151 5.63 15.04 25.08
CA LYS A 151 4.65 16.14 25.25
C LYS A 151 3.63 15.86 26.35
N VAL A 152 3.15 14.63 26.46
CA VAL A 152 2.23 14.20 27.52
C VAL A 152 2.94 14.29 28.88
N LYS A 153 4.16 13.77 28.99
CA LYS A 153 4.95 13.83 30.22
C LYS A 153 5.24 15.28 30.63
N TRP A 154 5.69 16.12 29.70
CA TRP A 154 5.95 17.54 29.96
C TRP A 154 4.68 18.24 30.46
N ARG A 155 3.53 18.03 29.83
CA ARG A 155 2.27 18.62 30.27
C ARG A 155 1.80 18.10 31.63
N LEU A 156 1.99 16.82 31.94
CA LEU A 156 1.68 16.29 33.28
C LEU A 156 2.52 16.97 34.36
N THR A 157 3.79 17.27 34.07
CA THR A 157 4.68 17.98 35.00
C THR A 157 4.39 19.49 35.06
N SER A 158 3.98 20.13 33.95
CA SER A 158 3.73 21.57 33.89
C SER A 158 2.32 21.99 34.33
N VAL A 159 1.32 21.10 34.30
CA VAL A 159 -0.11 21.43 34.55
C VAL A 159 -0.58 21.05 35.96
N ALA A 160 0.34 20.84 36.90
CA ALA A 160 0.00 20.75 38.32
C ALA A 160 -0.77 22.00 38.84
N ASN A 161 -0.80 23.12 38.09
CA ASN A 161 -1.38 24.39 38.53
C ASN A 161 -2.67 24.87 37.81
N THR A 162 -3.28 24.14 36.85
CA THR A 162 -4.57 24.60 36.25
C THR A 162 -5.42 23.43 35.69
N ALA A 163 -6.30 22.89 36.54
CA ALA A 163 -6.75 21.50 36.43
C ALA A 163 -7.89 21.18 35.42
N LYS A 164 -8.73 22.12 34.97
CA LYS A 164 -9.98 21.72 34.27
C LYS A 164 -9.99 21.81 32.74
N GLN A 165 -9.22 22.71 32.11
CA GLN A 165 -9.26 22.89 30.64
C GLN A 165 -8.20 22.04 29.90
N SER A 166 -7.13 21.63 30.60
CA SER A 166 -6.05 20.79 30.06
C SER A 166 -6.44 19.32 29.84
N GLN A 167 -7.32 18.77 30.70
CA GLN A 167 -7.71 17.36 30.66
C GLN A 167 -8.45 16.98 29.36
N THR A 168 -9.39 17.80 28.90
CA THR A 168 -10.24 17.48 27.73
C THR A 168 -9.46 17.55 26.41
N VAL A 169 -8.49 18.46 26.31
CA VAL A 169 -7.59 18.57 25.14
C VAL A 169 -6.59 17.40 25.11
N SER A 170 -6.05 17.01 26.28
CA SER A 170 -5.14 15.87 26.43
C SER A 170 -5.74 14.54 25.94
N VAL A 171 -7.02 14.27 26.27
CA VAL A 171 -7.71 13.04 25.83
C VAL A 171 -7.92 13.01 24.32
N LYS A 172 -8.25 14.16 23.69
CA LYS A 172 -8.44 14.25 22.23
C LYS A 172 -7.13 14.04 21.47
N ASP A 173 -6.05 14.69 21.90
CA ASP A 173 -4.71 14.52 21.29
C ASP A 173 -4.25 13.05 21.39
N ARG A 174 -4.43 12.42 22.56
CA ARG A 174 -4.07 11.01 22.79
C ARG A 174 -4.88 10.05 21.90
N LYS A 175 -6.18 10.33 21.68
CA LYS A 175 -7.04 9.50 20.82
C LYS A 175 -6.58 9.52 19.36
N VAL A 176 -6.24 10.71 18.84
CA VAL A 176 -5.74 10.86 17.47
C VAL A 176 -4.42 10.13 17.30
N VAL A 177 -3.49 10.21 18.25
CA VAL A 177 -2.22 9.48 18.11
C VAL A 177 -2.39 7.98 18.25
N LYS A 178 -3.22 7.50 19.19
CA LYS A 178 -3.51 6.06 19.30
C LYS A 178 -4.09 5.53 17.98
N MET A 179 -4.93 6.31 17.32
CA MET A 179 -5.49 5.96 16.00
C MET A 179 -4.40 5.91 14.92
N VAL A 180 -3.54 6.93 14.83
CA VAL A 180 -2.47 6.97 13.83
C VAL A 180 -1.44 5.86 14.07
N ALA A 181 -0.97 5.68 15.31
CA ALA A 181 -0.04 4.62 15.66
C ALA A 181 -0.62 3.24 15.34
N LEU A 182 -1.92 3.01 15.62
CA LEU A 182 -2.60 1.78 15.26
C LEU A 182 -2.59 1.55 13.73
N ILE A 183 -2.96 2.57 12.94
CA ILE A 183 -2.96 2.48 11.47
C ILE A 183 -1.55 2.20 10.94
N SER A 184 -0.54 2.92 11.42
CA SER A 184 0.85 2.73 10.99
C SER A 184 1.40 1.35 11.39
N THR A 185 1.09 0.86 12.59
CA THR A 185 1.49 -0.48 13.03
C THR A 185 0.82 -1.56 12.18
N ILE A 186 -0.47 -1.43 11.89
CA ILE A 186 -1.18 -2.37 11.01
C ILE A 186 -0.56 -2.36 9.61
N PHE A 187 -0.28 -1.18 9.06
CA PHE A 187 0.39 -1.06 7.76
C PHE A 187 1.72 -1.80 7.73
N VAL A 188 2.59 -1.57 8.73
CA VAL A 188 3.90 -2.24 8.81
C VAL A 188 3.73 -3.76 8.88
N ILE A 189 2.84 -4.25 9.75
CA ILE A 189 2.59 -5.70 9.89
C ILE A 189 2.08 -6.31 8.58
N CYS A 190 1.15 -5.64 7.91
CA CYS A 190 0.56 -6.13 6.66
C CYS A 190 1.53 -6.09 5.48
N TYR A 191 2.49 -5.17 5.45
CA TYR A 191 3.45 -5.01 4.34
C TYR A 191 4.79 -5.75 4.53
N ILE A 192 5.12 -6.15 5.76
CA ILE A 192 6.34 -6.94 6.03
C ILE A 192 6.40 -8.22 5.18
N PRO A 193 5.34 -9.04 5.09
CA PRO A 193 5.39 -10.28 4.30
C PRO A 193 5.69 -10.04 2.83
N THR A 194 5.02 -9.07 2.18
CA THR A 194 5.29 -8.70 0.78
C THR A 194 6.74 -8.27 0.59
N THR A 195 7.28 -7.49 1.53
CA THR A 195 8.67 -7.03 1.44
C THR A 195 9.66 -8.18 1.62
N LEU A 196 9.39 -9.09 2.56
CA LEU A 196 10.23 -10.27 2.77
C LEU A 196 10.23 -11.18 1.54
N ILE A 197 9.08 -11.35 0.87
CA ILE A 197 9.02 -12.08 -0.40
C ILE A 197 9.98 -11.47 -1.42
N PHE A 198 9.96 -10.14 -1.63
CA PHE A 198 10.85 -9.51 -2.60
C PHE A 198 12.33 -9.71 -2.27
N PHE A 199 12.69 -9.69 -0.98
CA PHE A 199 14.05 -10.03 -0.56
C PHE A 199 14.40 -11.49 -0.82
N MET A 200 13.47 -12.42 -0.57
CA MET A 200 13.68 -13.85 -0.84
C MET A 200 13.83 -14.12 -2.33
N MET A 201 13.01 -13.50 -3.18
CA MET A 201 13.12 -13.57 -4.64
C MET A 201 14.46 -13.00 -5.15
N ALA A 202 14.99 -11.96 -4.50
CA ALA A 202 16.29 -11.38 -4.86
C ALA A 202 17.47 -12.26 -4.42
N TYR A 203 17.34 -12.97 -3.30
CA TYR A 203 18.40 -13.83 -2.75
C TYR A 203 18.43 -15.22 -3.39
N GLU A 204 17.26 -15.82 -3.60
CA GLU A 204 17.09 -17.16 -4.16
C GLU A 204 16.19 -17.10 -5.40
N PRO A 205 16.77 -17.06 -6.62
CA PRO A 205 15.99 -17.01 -7.86
C PRO A 205 15.03 -18.20 -8.05
N GLN A 206 15.29 -19.34 -7.40
CA GLN A 206 14.38 -20.50 -7.39
C GLN A 206 13.15 -20.30 -6.49
N TYR A 207 13.09 -19.24 -5.68
CA TYR A 207 11.91 -18.77 -4.96
C TYR A 207 11.02 -17.93 -5.89
N SER A 208 10.53 -18.57 -6.95
CA SER A 208 9.71 -17.93 -7.98
C SER A 208 8.66 -18.91 -8.50
N TYR A 209 7.72 -18.38 -9.29
CA TYR A 209 6.72 -19.20 -9.96
C TYR A 209 7.39 -20.14 -10.96
N GLY A 210 7.11 -21.45 -10.89
CA GLY A 210 7.78 -22.49 -11.66
C GLY A 210 9.19 -22.88 -11.18
N GLY A 211 9.67 -22.30 -10.07
CA GLY A 211 10.94 -22.64 -9.43
C GLY A 211 10.82 -23.76 -8.39
N ARG A 212 11.95 -24.21 -7.82
CA ARG A 212 12.00 -25.28 -6.80
C ARG A 212 11.08 -25.03 -5.60
N TYR A 213 10.88 -23.78 -5.20
CA TYR A 213 10.09 -23.40 -4.03
C TYR A 213 8.70 -22.87 -4.36
N GLU A 214 8.17 -23.18 -5.55
CA GLU A 214 6.89 -22.68 -6.06
C GLU A 214 5.73 -22.80 -5.04
N ASN A 215 5.55 -23.96 -4.41
CA ASN A 215 4.46 -24.16 -3.45
C ASN A 215 4.55 -23.20 -2.26
N ILE A 216 5.75 -22.99 -1.72
CA ILE A 216 5.98 -22.06 -0.61
C ILE A 216 5.77 -20.62 -1.10
N TYR A 217 6.29 -20.29 -2.28
CA TYR A 217 6.09 -18.99 -2.91
C TYR A 217 4.60 -18.65 -3.05
N ILE A 218 3.78 -19.56 -3.58
CA ILE A 218 2.33 -19.38 -3.76
C ILE A 218 1.62 -19.16 -2.43
N VAL A 219 1.94 -19.97 -1.40
CA VAL A 219 1.30 -19.84 -0.07
C VAL A 219 1.63 -18.50 0.57
N VAL A 220 2.91 -18.12 0.60
CA VAL A 220 3.33 -16.86 1.24
C VAL A 220 2.79 -15.65 0.47
N TRP A 221 2.79 -15.69 -0.87
CA TRP A 221 2.17 -14.65 -1.70
C TRP A 221 0.66 -14.53 -1.44
N SER A 222 -0.04 -15.65 -1.26
CA SER A 222 -1.46 -15.66 -0.93
C SER A 222 -1.74 -14.99 0.42
N VAL A 223 -0.95 -15.31 1.44
CA VAL A 223 -1.05 -14.66 2.77
C VAL A 223 -0.77 -13.16 2.66
N ALA A 224 0.24 -12.76 1.90
CA ALA A 224 0.57 -11.36 1.68
C ALA A 224 -0.60 -10.59 1.04
N ASN A 225 -1.22 -11.13 -0.02
CA ASN A 225 -2.39 -10.49 -0.64
C ASN A 225 -3.58 -10.33 0.32
N VAL A 226 -3.81 -11.32 1.19
CA VAL A 226 -4.86 -11.23 2.22
C VAL A 226 -4.55 -10.10 3.20
N LEU A 227 -3.30 -10.00 3.65
CA LEU A 227 -2.88 -8.93 4.56
C LEU A 227 -2.95 -7.54 3.91
N GLU A 228 -2.62 -7.41 2.63
CA GLU A 228 -2.80 -6.17 1.86
C GLU A 228 -4.28 -5.78 1.73
N THR A 229 -5.15 -6.76 1.53
CA THR A 229 -6.61 -6.57 1.50
C THR A 229 -7.13 -6.10 2.87
N VAL A 230 -6.64 -6.70 3.96
CA VAL A 230 -6.94 -6.27 5.34
C VAL A 230 -6.48 -4.83 5.55
N ASN A 231 -5.25 -4.49 5.18
CA ASN A 231 -4.72 -3.13 5.29
C ASN A 231 -5.60 -2.10 4.55
N SER A 232 -6.10 -2.45 3.38
CA SER A 232 -6.96 -1.56 2.59
C SER A 232 -8.32 -1.32 3.26
N SER A 233 -8.84 -2.30 3.99
CA SER A 233 -10.18 -2.26 4.59
C SER A 233 -10.18 -1.73 6.04
N ILE A 234 -9.14 -2.04 6.81
CA ILE A 234 -9.07 -1.77 8.25
C ILE A 234 -9.05 -0.28 8.59
N ASN A 235 -8.53 0.55 7.68
CA ASN A 235 -8.51 2.01 7.84
C ASN A 235 -9.93 2.55 8.11
N PHE A 236 -10.93 2.10 7.35
CA PHE A 236 -12.32 2.50 7.55
C PHE A 236 -12.82 2.12 8.96
N VAL A 237 -12.58 0.88 9.38
CA VAL A 237 -12.99 0.37 10.70
C VAL A 237 -12.34 1.17 11.83
N VAL A 238 -11.05 1.49 11.70
CA VAL A 238 -10.32 2.31 12.67
C VAL A 238 -10.89 3.72 12.74
N TYR A 239 -11.11 4.39 11.59
CA TYR A 239 -11.70 5.73 11.57
C TYR A 239 -13.12 5.74 12.14
N TYR A 240 -13.96 4.76 11.80
CA TYR A 240 -15.33 4.67 12.30
C TYR A 240 -15.38 4.54 13.83
N ASN A 241 -14.52 3.71 14.42
CA ASN A 241 -14.50 3.48 15.86
C ASN A 241 -13.77 4.59 16.64
N MET A 242 -12.69 5.14 16.08
CA MET A 242 -11.80 6.06 16.80
C MET A 242 -12.03 7.55 16.48
N SER A 243 -12.58 7.90 15.32
CA SER A 243 -12.86 9.29 14.94
C SER A 243 -14.34 9.64 15.11
N SER A 244 -14.66 10.39 16.18
CA SER A 244 -16.03 10.83 16.42
C SER A 244 -16.57 11.70 15.28
N LYS A 245 -15.73 12.54 14.67
CA LYS A 245 -16.12 13.36 13.51
C LYS A 245 -16.49 12.51 12.30
N PHE A 246 -15.71 11.47 12.01
CA PHE A 246 -15.98 10.56 10.90
C PHE A 246 -17.28 9.78 11.12
N ARG A 247 -17.44 9.22 12.33
CA ARG A 247 -18.65 8.48 12.71
C ARG A 247 -19.92 9.32 12.60
N LEU A 248 -19.89 10.56 13.10
CA LEU A 248 -21.05 11.46 13.02
C LEU A 248 -21.43 11.78 11.58
N ARG A 249 -20.46 12.16 10.74
CA ARG A 249 -20.72 12.41 9.30
C ARG A 249 -21.23 11.16 8.57
N PHE A 250 -20.71 9.99 8.90
CA PHE A 250 -21.22 8.73 8.35
C PHE A 250 -22.68 8.48 8.74
N LEU A 251 -23.03 8.66 10.02
CA LEU A 251 -24.41 8.49 10.49
C LEU A 251 -25.37 9.53 9.93
N GLU A 252 -24.93 10.77 9.74
CA GLU A 252 -25.70 11.84 9.10
C GLU A 252 -26.02 11.48 7.64
N ILE A 253 -25.01 11.07 6.86
CA ILE A 253 -25.17 10.74 5.44
C ILE A 253 -26.03 9.50 5.23
N PHE A 254 -25.78 8.42 5.96
CA PHE A 254 -26.42 7.12 5.71
C PHE A 254 -27.68 6.86 6.52
N PHE A 255 -27.85 7.51 7.68
CA PHE A 255 -28.96 7.24 8.59
C PHE A 255 -29.79 8.47 8.94
N ARG A 256 -29.50 9.66 8.37
CA ARG A 256 -30.19 10.93 8.66
C ARG A 256 -30.45 11.15 10.16
N LYS A 257 -29.51 10.73 11.02
CA LYS A 257 -29.58 11.09 12.44
C LYS A 257 -29.21 12.56 12.55
N ASP A 258 -30.20 13.40 12.86
CA ASP A 258 -29.94 14.78 13.26
C ASP A 258 -29.06 14.76 14.51
N VAL A 259 -27.81 15.19 14.33
CA VAL A 259 -26.86 15.34 15.43
C VAL A 259 -27.02 16.75 15.96
N GLY A 260 -27.99 16.93 16.87
CA GLY A 260 -28.10 18.12 17.72
C GLY A 260 -26.99 18.18 18.76
#